data_AF-A0A7S3RZK5-F1
#
_entry.id   AF-A0A7S3RZK5-F1
#
_cell.length_a   1.000
_cell.length_b   1.000
_cell.length_c   1.000
_cell.angle_alpha   90.00
_cell.angle_beta   90.00
_cell.angle_gamma   90.00
#
_symmetry.space_group_name_H-M   'P 1'
#
loop_
_entity.id
_entity.type
_entity.pdbx_description
1 polymer ?
#
loop_
_entity_poly.entity_id
_entity_poly.type
_entity_poly.pdbx_seq_one_letter_code
_entity_poly.pdbx_strand_id
1 'polypeptide(L)'
;DANIGALEKAIAAIEKGMGGSLLQTSTAQTLKKIALGEKDMIDEDRQTLLSFLAGGADGEQSGEIVGILKELTSEMAKTLADATETETGAIQMLEELLAAKKKEIAALT
;
A
#
# COMPACT_ATOMS: atom_id res chain seq x y z
N ASP A 1 7.04 1.29 2.34
CA ASP A 1 6.22 2.45 1.95
C ASP A 1 5.56 3.08 3.17
N ALA A 2 5.39 4.40 3.22
CA ALA A 2 4.74 5.08 4.34
C ALA A 2 3.25 4.70 4.48
N ASN A 3 2.58 4.39 3.36
CA ASN A 3 1.18 3.97 3.36
C ASN A 3 1.02 2.53 3.89
N ILE A 4 1.87 1.60 3.44
CA ILE A 4 1.92 0.22 3.94
C ILE A 4 2.19 0.21 5.46
N GLY A 5 3.17 0.99 5.93
CA GLY A 5 3.47 1.09 7.37
C GLY A 5 2.34 1.73 8.18
N ALA A 6 1.50 2.58 7.58
CA ALA A 6 0.30 3.11 8.24
C ALA A 6 -0.80 2.05 8.34
N LEU A 7 -0.99 1.23 7.30
CA LEU A 7 -1.93 0.12 7.28
C LEU A 7 -1.59 -0.94 8.34
N GLU A 8 -0.31 -1.35 8.43
CA GLU A 8 0.14 -2.32 9.44
C GLU A 8 -0.08 -1.82 10.87
N LYS A 9 0.19 -0.54 11.13
CA LYS A 9 -0.07 0.09 12.44
C LYS A 9 -1.56 0.13 12.76
N ALA A 10 -2.41 0.37 11.76
CA ALA A 10 -3.84 0.35 11.94
C ALA A 10 -4.36 -1.05 12.27
N ILE A 11 -3.93 -2.07 11.53
CA ILE A 11 -4.26 -3.47 11.79
C ILE A 11 -3.90 -3.82 13.23
N ALA A 12 -2.66 -3.55 13.64
CA ALA A 12 -2.18 -3.85 14.98
C ALA A 12 -2.92 -3.08 16.08
N ALA A 13 -3.40 -1.86 15.80
CA ALA A 13 -4.18 -1.08 16.75
C ALA A 13 -5.60 -1.66 16.91
N ILE A 14 -6.24 -2.07 15.81
CA ILE A 14 -7.59 -2.64 15.82
C ILE A 14 -7.59 -4.02 16.50
N GLU A 15 -6.62 -4.88 16.18
CA GLU A 15 -6.46 -6.20 16.82
C GLU A 15 -6.24 -6.11 18.34
N LYS A 16 -5.65 -5.01 18.82
CA LYS A 16 -5.44 -4.74 20.26
C LYS A 16 -6.65 -4.08 20.94
N GLY A 17 -7.78 -3.94 20.25
CA GLY A 17 -8.97 -3.25 20.77
C GLY A 17 -8.79 -1.74 20.90
N MET A 18 -7.76 -1.15 20.28
CA MET A 18 -7.48 0.28 20.29
C MET A 18 -8.08 1.00 19.07
N GLY A 19 -9.08 0.40 18.40
CA GLY A 19 -9.74 0.96 17.21
C GLY A 19 -10.29 2.37 17.43
N GLY A 20 -10.89 2.65 18.60
CA GLY A 20 -11.38 3.99 18.92
C GLY A 20 -10.28 5.05 19.09
N SER A 21 -9.11 4.66 19.60
CA SER A 21 -7.94 5.56 19.72
C SER A 21 -7.29 5.81 18.37
N LEU A 22 -7.27 4.78 17.50
CA LEU A 22 -6.76 4.89 16.13
C LEU A 22 -7.44 6.02 15.36
N LEU A 23 -8.75 6.21 15.52
CA LEU A 23 -9.54 7.27 14.85
C LEU A 23 -9.02 8.68 15.10
N GLN A 24 -8.39 8.91 16.26
CA GLN A 24 -7.84 10.21 16.64
C GLN A 24 -6.41 10.43 16.12
N THR A 25 -5.79 9.41 15.53
CA THR A 25 -4.39 9.47 15.08
C THR A 25 -4.26 9.95 13.64
N SER A 26 -3.05 10.40 13.28
CA SER A 26 -2.68 10.66 11.89
C SER A 26 -2.79 9.42 11.00
N THR A 27 -2.67 8.21 11.58
CA THR A 27 -2.85 6.94 10.88
C THR A 27 -4.26 6.80 10.31
N ALA A 28 -5.30 7.20 11.05
CA ALA A 28 -6.68 7.19 10.54
C ALA A 28 -6.90 8.19 9.39
N GLN A 29 -6.21 9.33 9.42
CA GLN A 29 -6.25 10.30 8.31
C GLN A 29 -5.59 9.74 7.05
N THR A 30 -4.47 9.03 7.21
CA THR A 30 -3.81 8.33 6.09
C THR A 30 -4.70 7.22 5.54
N LEU A 31 -5.30 6.40 6.40
CA LEU A 31 -6.26 5.36 6.00
C LEU A 31 -7.44 5.93 5.21
N LYS A 32 -8.02 7.05 5.66
CA LYS A 32 -9.10 7.71 4.94
C LYS A 32 -8.67 8.14 3.54
N LYS A 33 -7.45 8.66 3.39
CA LYS A 33 -6.90 9.03 2.08
C LYS A 33 -6.67 7.82 1.18
N ILE A 34 -6.15 6.73 1.74
CA ILE A 34 -5.94 5.47 1.01
C ILE A 34 -7.31 4.93 0.57
N ALA A 35 -8.27 4.78 1.47
CA ALA A 35 -9.62 4.29 1.15
C ALA A 35 -10.36 5.17 0.12
N LEU A 36 -10.04 6.46 0.01
CA LEU A 36 -10.61 7.34 -1.03
C LEU A 36 -9.81 7.33 -2.35
N GLY A 37 -8.52 7.01 -2.29
CA GLY A 37 -7.61 7.04 -3.44
C GLY A 37 -7.46 5.70 -4.15
N GLU A 38 -7.67 4.60 -3.43
CA GLU A 38 -7.52 3.24 -3.96
C GLU A 38 -8.66 2.97 -4.94
N LYS A 39 -8.32 2.70 -6.20
CA LYS A 39 -9.32 2.45 -7.25
C LYS A 39 -9.82 1.01 -7.27
N ASP A 40 -8.97 0.08 -6.85
CA ASP A 40 -9.24 -1.36 -6.96
C ASP A 40 -9.95 -1.92 -5.72
N MET A 41 -10.14 -1.09 -4.68
CA MET A 41 -10.93 -1.46 -3.50
C MET A 41 -12.42 -1.58 -3.86
N ILE A 42 -13.01 -2.71 -3.45
CA ILE A 42 -14.44 -3.00 -3.57
C ILE A 42 -15.25 -1.92 -2.84
N ASP A 43 -16.33 -1.45 -3.46
CA ASP A 43 -17.14 -0.35 -2.91
C ASP A 43 -17.72 -0.67 -1.52
N GLU A 44 -18.08 -1.94 -1.27
CA GLU A 44 -18.55 -2.43 0.02
C GLU A 44 -17.46 -2.30 1.09
N ASP A 45 -16.24 -2.80 0.81
CA ASP A 45 -15.09 -2.69 1.71
C ASP A 45 -14.74 -1.24 2.02
N ARG A 46 -14.81 -0.37 1.00
CA ARG A 46 -14.61 1.06 1.14
C ARG A 46 -15.65 1.67 2.08
N GLN A 47 -16.91 1.31 1.92
CA GLN A 47 -18.00 1.83 2.72
C GLN A 47 -17.92 1.34 4.18
N THR A 48 -17.50 0.09 4.39
CA THR A 48 -17.22 -0.51 5.70
C THR A 48 -16.06 0.21 6.38
N LEU A 49 -14.94 0.43 5.68
CA LEU A 49 -13.79 1.21 6.17
C LEU A 49 -14.16 2.65 6.51
N LEU A 50 -14.90 3.33 5.64
CA LEU A 50 -15.32 4.71 5.88
C LEU A 50 -16.31 4.83 7.04
N SER A 51 -17.20 3.85 7.21
CA SER A 51 -18.12 3.79 8.36
C SER A 51 -17.35 3.60 9.67
N PHE A 52 -16.38 2.69 9.69
CA PHE A 52 -15.47 2.52 10.82
C PHE A 52 -14.73 3.82 11.15
N LEU A 53 -14.19 4.51 10.13
CA LEU A 53 -13.48 5.78 10.30
C LEU A 53 -14.38 6.94 10.73
N ALA A 54 -15.69 6.86 10.49
CA ALA A 54 -16.66 7.92 10.80
C ALA A 54 -17.23 7.84 12.22
N GLY A 55 -17.29 6.65 12.83
CA GLY A 55 -17.96 6.48 14.13
C GLY A 55 -17.44 5.35 15.01
N GLY A 56 -16.46 4.58 14.57
CA GLY A 56 -15.99 3.37 15.26
C GLY A 56 -16.88 2.15 14.99
N ALA A 57 -16.26 0.98 15.05
CA ALA A 57 -16.92 -0.32 14.93
C ALA A 57 -17.17 -0.91 16.33
N ASP A 58 -18.34 -1.51 16.54
CA ASP A 58 -18.53 -2.49 17.60
C ASP A 58 -17.61 -3.71 17.36
N GLY A 59 -17.25 -4.45 18.43
CA GLY A 59 -16.19 -5.48 18.40
C GLY A 59 -16.27 -6.48 17.23
N GLU A 60 -17.47 -6.89 16.83
CA GLU A 60 -17.68 -7.76 15.66
C GLU A 60 -17.21 -7.17 14.32
N GLN A 61 -17.42 -5.87 14.07
CA GLN A 61 -17.01 -5.20 12.83
C GLN A 61 -15.49 -4.98 12.73
N SER A 62 -14.79 -5.04 13.86
CA SER A 62 -13.33 -4.85 13.90
C SER A 62 -12.58 -5.98 13.20
N GLY A 63 -13.12 -7.21 13.22
CA GLY A 63 -12.51 -8.36 12.54
C GLY A 63 -12.57 -8.26 11.01
N GLU A 64 -13.71 -7.79 10.49
CA GLU A 64 -13.91 -7.55 9.06
C GLU A 64 -13.01 -6.41 8.56
N ILE A 65 -12.95 -5.29 9.28
CA ILE A 65 -12.04 -4.18 8.97
C ILE A 65 -10.58 -4.65 8.91
N VAL A 66 -10.15 -5.50 9.85
CA VAL A 66 -8.80 -6.08 9.83
C VAL A 66 -8.57 -6.93 8.58
N GLY A 67 -9.57 -7.70 8.14
CA GLY A 67 -9.52 -8.46 6.90
C GLY A 67 -9.29 -7.55 5.69
N ILE A 68 -10.14 -6.54 5.53
CA ILE A 68 -10.05 -5.56 4.45
C ILE A 68 -8.68 -4.86 4.44
N LEU A 69 -8.21 -4.41 5.60
CA LEU A 69 -6.91 -3.75 5.71
C LEU A 69 -5.75 -4.69 5.36
N LYS A 70 -5.83 -5.98 5.69
CA LYS A 70 -4.80 -6.98 5.34
C LYS A 70 -4.76 -7.24 3.85
N GLU A 71 -5.92 -7.38 3.21
CA GLU A 71 -6.02 -7.55 1.77
C GLU A 71 -5.41 -6.35 1.04
N LEU A 72 -5.85 -5.15 1.39
CA LEU A 72 -5.30 -3.89 0.88
C LEU A 72 -3.77 -3.79 1.07
N THR A 73 -3.27 -4.16 2.25
CA THR A 73 -1.82 -4.16 2.52
C THR A 73 -1.09 -5.12 1.60
N SER A 74 -1.64 -6.32 1.39
CA SER A 74 -1.02 -7.34 0.54
C SER A 74 -0.99 -6.90 -0.93
N GLU A 75 -2.07 -6.30 -1.43
CA GLU A 75 -2.15 -5.80 -2.80
C GLU A 75 -1.21 -4.62 -3.04
N MET A 76 -1.13 -3.67 -2.10
CA MET A 76 -0.18 -2.56 -2.17
C MET A 76 1.27 -3.05 -2.11
N ALA A 77 1.58 -4.03 -1.25
CA ALA A 77 2.92 -4.61 -1.17
C ALA A 77 3.31 -5.35 -2.46
N LYS A 78 2.37 -6.07 -3.07
CA LYS A 78 2.57 -6.74 -4.35
C LYS A 78 2.83 -5.73 -5.47
N THR A 79 1.99 -4.72 -5.59
CA THR A 79 2.14 -3.66 -6.61
C THR A 79 3.48 -2.94 -6.47
N LEU A 80 3.93 -2.67 -5.25
CA LEU A 80 5.24 -2.09 -4.99
C LEU A 80 6.38 -3.01 -5.43
N ALA A 81 6.28 -4.31 -5.14
CA ALA A 81 7.28 -5.29 -5.55
C ALA A 81 7.37 -5.40 -7.08
N ASP A 82 6.23 -5.53 -7.76
CA ASP A 82 6.14 -5.64 -9.23
C ASP A 82 6.72 -4.39 -9.92
N ALA A 83 6.42 -3.19 -9.38
CA ALA A 83 6.97 -1.94 -9.87
C ALA A 83 8.49 -1.84 -9.67
N THR A 84 8.99 -2.28 -8.51
CA THR A 84 10.43 -2.29 -8.19
C THR A 84 11.19 -3.26 -9.10
N GLU A 85 10.61 -4.44 -9.38
CA GLU A 85 11.19 -5.42 -10.28
C GLU A 85 11.25 -4.87 -11.72
N THR A 86 10.17 -4.24 -12.17
CA THR A 86 10.10 -3.60 -13.49
C THR A 86 11.16 -2.49 -13.63
N GLU A 87 11.30 -1.64 -12.61
CA GLU A 87 12.31 -0.57 -12.60
C GLU A 87 13.73 -1.15 -12.61
N THR A 88 13.99 -2.18 -11.80
CA THR A 88 15.30 -2.85 -11.75
C THR A 88 15.66 -3.48 -13.09
N GLY A 89 14.71 -4.13 -13.76
CA GLY A 89 14.91 -4.67 -15.11
C GLY A 89 15.18 -3.59 -16.15
N ALA A 90 14.49 -2.44 -16.06
CA ALA A 90 14.74 -1.30 -16.93
C ALA A 90 16.15 -0.70 -16.75
N ILE A 91 16.63 -0.63 -15.50
CA ILE A 91 18.01 -0.20 -15.19
C ILE A 91 19.03 -1.15 -15.83
N GLN A 92 18.84 -2.46 -15.67
CA GLN A 92 19.74 -3.46 -16.26
C GLN A 92 19.79 -3.35 -17.79
N MET A 93 18.64 -3.23 -18.45
CA MET A 93 18.58 -3.03 -19.91
C MET A 93 19.29 -1.74 -20.35
N LEU A 94 19.17 -0.66 -19.56
CA LEU A 94 19.85 0.60 -19.84
C LEU A 94 21.38 0.47 -19.70
N GLU A 95 21.85 -0.22 -18.66
CA GLU A 95 23.29 -0.49 -18.45
C GLU A 95 23.88 -1.33 -19.60
N GLU A 96 23.17 -2.36 -20.04
CA GLU A 96 23.55 -3.17 -21.19
C GLU A 96 23.62 -2.35 -22.48
N LEU A 97 22.63 -1.48 -22.72
CA LEU A 97 22.62 -0.59 -23.88
C LEU A 97 23.81 0.38 -23.86
N LEU A 98 24.11 0.98 -22.69
CA LEU A 98 25.26 1.86 -22.55
C LEU A 98 26.59 1.12 -22.77
N ALA A 99 26.71 -0.12 -22.27
CA ALA A 99 27.89 -0.94 -22.49
C ALA A 99 28.05 -1.31 -23.98
N ALA A 100 26.97 -1.66 -24.67
CA ALA A 100 26.96 -1.92 -26.10
C ALA A 100 27.36 -0.66 -26.90
N LYS A 101 26.80 0.50 -26.55
CA LYS A 101 27.17 1.79 -27.17
C LYS A 101 28.64 2.15 -26.95
N LYS A 102 29.19 1.92 -25.76
CA LYS A 102 30.63 2.12 -25.51
C LYS A 102 31.50 1.21 -26.37
N LYS A 103 31.13 -0.06 -26.53
CA LYS A 103 31.83 -1.01 -27.43
C LYS A 103 31.74 -0.57 -28.89
N GLU A 104 30.57 -0.10 -29.33
CA GLU A 104 30.35 0.44 -30.68
C GLU A 104 31.29 1.63 -30.96
N ILE A 105 31.35 2.60 -30.04
CA ILE A 105 32.26 3.75 -30.16
C ILE A 105 33.72 3.30 -30.23
N ALA A 106 34.14 2.40 -29.32
CA ALA A 106 35.52 1.90 -29.30
C ALA A 106 35.91 1.13 -30.57
N ALA A 107 34.96 0.47 -31.24
CA ALA A 107 35.20 -0.21 -32.51
C ALA A 107 35.34 0.76 -33.70
N LEU A 108 34.88 2.00 -33.55
CA LEU A 108 34.90 3.05 -34.58
C LEU A 108 36.05 4.06 -34.39
N THR A 109 36.93 3.86 -33.42
CA THR A 109 38.11 4.73 -33.14
C THR A 109 39.40 3.92 -33.26
#